data_AF-A0A936IDE6-F1
#
_entry.id   AF-A0A936IDE6-F1
#
_cell.length_a   1.000
_cell.length_b   1.000
_cell.length_c   1.000
_cell.angle_alpha   90.00
_cell.angle_beta   90.00
_cell.angle_gamma   90.00
#
_symmetry.space_group_name_H-M   'P 1'
#
loop_
_entity.id
_entity.type
_entity.pdbx_description
1 polymer ?
#
loop_
_entity_poly.entity_id
_entity_poly.type
_entity_poly.pdbx_seq_one_letter_code
_entity_poly.pdbx_strand_id
1 'polypeptide(L)'
;MDIQPGSKVTVELTRLPRRAAARKTLARLFRKDPVVARAQRKIARRRPSWQEWTRGGNLWHHQMRSDPGVSLRPGSKYCLLATLDVVRDLNSVADCVKVTPA
;
A
#
# COMPACT_ATOMS: atom_id res chain seq x y z
N MET A 1 -15.22 -8.04 -12.07
CA MET A 1 -16.00 -7.01 -11.35
C MET A 1 -16.33 -5.91 -12.32
N ASP A 2 -17.55 -5.40 -12.31
CA ASP A 2 -17.93 -4.28 -13.17
C ASP A 2 -17.73 -2.97 -12.40
N ILE A 3 -16.64 -2.27 -12.68
CA ILE A 3 -16.23 -1.03 -12.02
C ILE A 3 -16.01 0.00 -13.11
N GLN A 4 -16.79 1.08 -13.10
CA GLN A 4 -16.61 2.18 -14.04
C GLN A 4 -15.27 2.89 -13.78
N PRO A 5 -14.37 2.97 -14.77
CA PRO A 5 -13.12 3.69 -14.61
C PRO A 5 -13.35 5.17 -14.24
N GLY A 6 -12.49 5.72 -13.38
CA GLY A 6 -12.61 7.10 -12.90
C GLY A 6 -13.55 7.29 -11.71
N SER A 7 -14.35 6.27 -11.34
CA SER A 7 -15.15 6.30 -10.12
C SER A 7 -14.30 6.14 -8.86
N LYS A 8 -14.82 6.55 -7.71
CA LYS A 8 -14.24 6.22 -6.41
C LYS A 8 -14.86 4.93 -5.90
N VAL A 9 -14.03 4.04 -5.37
CA VAL A 9 -14.45 2.76 -4.81
C VAL A 9 -13.84 2.56 -3.44
N THR A 10 -14.62 2.00 -2.53
CA THR A 10 -14.14 1.54 -1.24
C THR A 10 -13.82 0.06 -1.36
N VAL A 11 -12.61 -0.30 -0.97
CA VAL A 11 -12.09 -1.68 -1.02
C VAL A 11 -11.88 -2.17 0.39
N GLU A 12 -12.59 -3.22 0.75
CA GLU A 12 -12.47 -3.92 2.03
C GLU A 12 -11.72 -5.23 1.83
N LEU A 13 -10.71 -5.48 2.66
CA LEU A 13 -10.01 -6.76 2.67
C LEU A 13 -10.83 -7.80 3.44
N THR A 14 -11.39 -8.81 2.76
CA THR A 14 -12.20 -9.84 3.44
C THR A 14 -11.34 -10.92 4.08
N ARG A 15 -10.20 -11.24 3.46
CA ARG A 15 -9.24 -12.23 3.97
C ARG A 15 -7.82 -11.89 3.57
N LEU A 16 -6.87 -12.40 4.35
CA LEU A 16 -5.46 -12.26 4.04
C LEU A 16 -5.05 -13.25 2.93
N PRO A 17 -4.50 -12.80 1.80
CA PRO A 17 -4.08 -13.71 0.73
C PRO A 17 -2.89 -14.56 1.15
N ARG A 18 -2.90 -15.83 0.74
CA ARG A 18 -1.78 -16.76 0.99
C ARG A 18 -0.57 -16.45 0.11
N ARG A 19 -0.80 -16.05 -1.14
CA ARG A 19 0.24 -15.78 -2.15
C ARG A 19 0.99 -14.48 -1.83
N ALA A 20 2.32 -14.53 -1.83
CA ALA A 20 3.16 -13.36 -1.61
C ALA A 20 2.93 -12.24 -2.65
N ALA A 21 2.74 -12.62 -3.92
CA ALA A 21 2.43 -11.68 -5.00
C ALA A 21 1.15 -10.89 -4.72
N ALA A 22 0.07 -11.55 -4.31
CA ALA A 22 -1.21 -10.91 -3.98
C ALA A 22 -1.10 -9.96 -2.78
N ARG A 23 -0.32 -10.32 -1.74
CA ARG A 23 -0.03 -9.40 -0.62
C ARG A 23 0.64 -8.12 -1.11
N LYS A 24 1.59 -8.26 -2.04
CA LYS A 24 2.31 -7.13 -2.64
C LYS A 24 1.38 -6.25 -3.47
N THR A 25 0.48 -6.85 -4.26
CA THR A 25 -0.54 -6.14 -5.03
C THR A 25 -1.49 -5.35 -4.12
N LEU A 26 -2.02 -5.98 -3.06
CA LEU A 26 -2.89 -5.29 -2.10
C LEU A 26 -2.17 -4.15 -1.38
N ALA A 27 -0.94 -4.37 -0.93
CA ALA A 27 -0.15 -3.31 -0.29
C ALA A 27 0.05 -2.13 -1.25
N ARG A 28 0.29 -2.38 -2.54
CA ARG A 28 0.40 -1.34 -3.57
C ARG A 28 -0.92 -0.62 -3.80
N LEU A 29 -2.04 -1.35 -3.88
CA LEU A 29 -3.37 -0.79 -4.04
C LEU A 29 -3.73 0.13 -2.87
N PHE A 30 -3.60 -0.35 -1.63
CA PHE A 30 -3.98 0.41 -0.44
C PHE A 30 -3.08 1.64 -0.19
N ARG A 31 -1.84 1.65 -0.72
CA ARG A 31 -1.00 2.86 -0.72
C ARG A 31 -1.55 3.99 -1.59
N LYS A 32 -2.42 3.69 -2.56
CA LYS A 32 -3.07 4.70 -3.41
C LYS A 32 -4.21 5.44 -2.70
N ASP A 33 -4.60 4.99 -1.51
CA ASP A 33 -5.55 5.73 -0.67
C ASP A 33 -4.99 7.15 -0.39
N PRO A 34 -5.78 8.22 -0.58
CA PRO A 34 -5.33 9.60 -0.41
C PRO A 34 -4.71 9.88 0.97
N VAL A 35 -5.27 9.29 2.04
CA VAL A 35 -4.80 9.47 3.42
C VAL A 35 -3.43 8.83 3.59
N VAL A 36 -3.30 7.57 3.15
CA VAL A 36 -2.03 6.83 3.19
C VAL A 36 -0.96 7.50 2.33
N ALA A 37 -1.31 7.88 1.09
CA ALA A 37 -0.40 8.55 0.17
C ALA A 37 0.10 9.89 0.73
N ARG A 38 -0.77 10.65 1.42
CA ARG A 38 -0.38 11.90 2.09
C ARG A 38 0.58 11.65 3.25
N ALA A 39 0.31 10.63 4.07
CA ALA A 39 1.20 10.25 5.16
C ALA A 39 2.58 9.81 4.64
N GLN A 40 2.61 8.98 3.59
CA GLN A 40 3.86 8.54 2.95
C GLN A 40 4.67 9.70 2.36
N ARG A 41 4.01 10.66 1.70
CA ARG A 41 4.68 11.89 1.21
C ARG A 41 5.30 12.69 2.35
N LYS A 42 4.63 12.79 3.50
CA LYS A 42 5.16 13.47 4.70
C LYS A 42 6.38 12.73 5.26
N ILE A 43 6.33 11.40 5.35
CA ILE A 43 7.45 10.57 5.82
C ILE A 43 8.66 10.71 4.88
N ALA A 44 8.44 10.61 3.56
CA ALA A 44 9.50 10.71 2.57
C ALA A 44 10.24 12.06 2.62
N ARG A 45 9.52 13.17 2.79
CA ARG A 45 10.10 14.52 2.90
C ARG A 45 10.87 14.77 4.19
N ARG A 46 10.62 14.00 5.24
CA ARG A 46 11.19 14.22 6.60
C ARG A 46 12.32 13.25 6.95
N ARG A 47 12.82 12.45 6.00
CA ARG A 47 13.96 11.55 6.24
C ARG A 47 15.26 12.38 6.34
N PRO A 48 15.97 12.28 7.47
CA PRO A 48 16.96 11.21 7.58
C PRO A 48 16.85 10.42 8.90
N SER A 49 16.57 9.13 8.78
CA SER A 49 16.90 8.15 9.80
C SER A 49 18.16 7.41 9.33
N TRP A 50 19.28 8.15 9.28
CA TRP A 50 20.59 7.54 9.08
C TRP A 50 21.06 7.02 10.42
N GLN A 51 21.39 5.73 10.47
CA GLN A 51 22.17 5.15 11.54
C GLN A 51 23.62 5.12 11.08
N GLU A 52 24.50 5.65 11.91
CA GLU A 52 25.92 5.71 11.66
C GLU A 52 26.65 4.83 12.66
N TRP A 53 27.57 4.00 12.17
CA TRP A 53 28.49 3.26 13.04
C TRP A 53 29.83 3.02 12.34
N THR A 54 30.88 2.84 13.14
CA THR A 54 32.22 2.58 12.64
C THR A 54 32.47 1.08 12.58
N ARG A 55 33.00 0.58 11.45
CA ARG A 55 33.43 -0.83 11.29
C ARG A 55 34.73 -0.88 10.50
N GLY A 56 35.78 -1.40 11.14
CA GLY A 56 37.12 -1.50 10.55
C GLY A 56 37.72 -0.14 10.18
N GLY A 57 37.53 0.88 11.02
CA GLY A 57 38.01 2.25 10.78
C GLY A 57 37.19 3.08 9.79
N ASN A 58 36.18 2.49 9.12
CA ASN A 58 35.31 3.19 8.18
C ASN A 58 33.96 3.55 8.81
N LEU A 59 33.43 4.74 8.50
CA LEU A 59 32.07 5.16 8.87
C LEU A 59 31.04 4.57 7.90
N TRP A 60 30.12 3.77 8.40
CA TRP A 60 29.02 3.18 7.64
C TRP A 60 27.73 3.95 7.91
N HIS A 61 26.97 4.22 6.84
CA HIS A 61 25.66 4.87 6.92
C HIS A 61 24.58 3.87 6.51
N HIS A 62 23.58 3.64 7.37
CA HIS A 62 22.41 2.84 7.04
C HIS A 62 21.15 3.69 7.04
N GLN A 63 20.47 3.71 5.89
CA GLN A 63 19.16 4.35 5.79
C GLN A 63 18.09 3.41 6.36
N MET A 64 17.45 3.79 7.46
CA MET A 64 16.37 2.98 8.00
C MET A 64 15.16 2.92 7.06
N ARG A 65 14.46 1.79 7.09
CA ARG A 65 13.19 1.59 6.38
C ARG A 65 12.07 2.31 7.12
N SER A 66 11.13 2.89 6.36
CA SER A 66 9.96 3.58 6.91
C SER A 66 8.79 2.62 6.93
N ASP A 67 7.88 2.85 7.85
CA ASP A 67 6.62 2.15 7.89
C ASP A 67 5.88 2.29 6.54
N PRO A 68 5.46 1.18 5.90
CA PRO A 68 4.64 1.22 4.69
C PRO A 68 3.27 1.89 4.87
N GLY A 69 2.81 2.14 6.10
CA GLY A 69 1.58 2.90 6.40
C GLY A 69 0.30 2.21 5.93
N VAL A 70 0.38 0.91 5.63
CA VAL A 70 -0.73 0.07 5.17
C VAL A 70 -0.81 -1.15 6.06
N SER A 71 -2.01 -1.48 6.49
CA SER A 71 -2.32 -2.68 7.25
C SER A 71 -3.07 -3.66 6.36
N LEU A 72 -2.54 -4.87 6.19
CA LEU A 72 -3.21 -5.96 5.47
C LEU A 72 -4.05 -6.82 6.42
N ARG A 73 -4.73 -6.23 7.39
CA ARG A 73 -5.61 -6.96 8.30
C ARG A 73 -7.00 -7.15 7.66
N PRO A 74 -7.61 -8.34 7.72
CA PRO A 74 -9.01 -8.50 7.33
C PRO A 74 -9.90 -7.45 8.02
N GLY A 75 -10.87 -6.90 7.31
CA GLY A 75 -11.73 -5.79 7.74
C GLY A 75 -11.14 -4.39 7.48
N SER A 76 -9.89 -4.28 7.04
CA SER A 76 -9.30 -2.97 6.66
C SER A 76 -9.98 -2.44 5.40
N LYS A 77 -10.34 -1.15 5.43
CA LYS A 77 -11.03 -0.46 4.33
C LYS A 77 -10.17 0.69 3.81
N TYR A 78 -10.12 0.83 2.49
CA TYR A 78 -9.37 1.87 1.78
C TYR A 78 -10.19 2.46 0.65
N CYS A 79 -10.09 3.77 0.43
CA CYS A 79 -10.78 4.47 -0.65
C CYS A 79 -9.82 4.72 -1.81
N LEU A 80 -10.14 4.19 -2.99
CA LEU A 80 -9.31 4.24 -4.18
C LEU A 80 -10.03 4.91 -5.34
N LEU A 81 -9.28 5.58 -6.20
CA LEU A 81 -9.75 5.96 -7.52
C LEU A 81 -9.60 4.76 -8.46
N ALA A 82 -10.69 4.35 -9.12
CA ALA A 82 -10.73 3.22 -10.03
C ALA A 82 -10.11 3.59 -11.39
N THR A 83 -8.79 3.76 -11.43
CA THR A 83 -8.05 3.85 -12.71
C THR A 83 -7.94 2.47 -13.37
N LEU A 84 -7.66 2.41 -14.67
CA LEU A 84 -7.61 1.15 -15.44
C LEU A 84 -6.63 0.11 -14.84
N ASP A 85 -5.48 0.56 -14.35
CA ASP A 85 -4.50 -0.29 -13.66
C ASP A 85 -5.01 -0.78 -12.30
N VAL A 86 -5.72 0.06 -11.55
CA VAL A 86 -6.37 -0.31 -10.28
C VAL A 86 -7.46 -1.36 -10.53
N VAL A 87 -8.28 -1.20 -11.56
CA VAL A 87 -9.33 -2.16 -11.91
C VAL A 87 -8.71 -3.52 -12.29
N ARG A 88 -7.61 -3.53 -13.07
CA ARG A 88 -6.88 -4.77 -13.39
C ARG A 88 -6.30 -5.44 -12.14
N ASP A 89 -5.63 -4.67 -11.28
CA ASP A 89 -5.08 -5.18 -10.03
C ASP A 89 -6.18 -5.72 -9.10
N LEU A 90 -7.33 -5.03 -8.99
CA LEU A 90 -8.48 -5.47 -8.21
C LEU A 90 -9.08 -6.78 -8.74
N ASN A 91 -9.18 -6.94 -10.06
CA ASN A 91 -9.62 -8.20 -10.66
C ASN A 91 -8.65 -9.35 -10.32
N SER A 92 -7.33 -9.09 -10.27
CA SER A 92 -6.34 -10.11 -9.89
C SER A 92 -6.44 -10.57 -8.42
N VAL A 93 -7.01 -9.75 -7.53
CA VAL A 93 -7.15 -10.04 -6.09
C VAL A 93 -8.61 -10.11 -5.65
N ALA A 94 -9.53 -10.27 -6.61
CA ALA A 94 -10.98 -10.28 -6.40
C ALA A 94 -11.43 -11.33 -5.38
N ASP A 95 -10.67 -12.41 -5.22
CA ASP A 95 -10.90 -13.49 -4.27
C ASP A 95 -10.68 -13.08 -2.80
N CYS A 96 -10.04 -11.94 -2.54
CA CYS A 96 -9.67 -11.46 -1.21
C CYS A 96 -10.29 -10.10 -0.85
N VAL A 97 -10.97 -9.43 -1.78
CA VAL A 97 -11.48 -8.07 -1.55
C VAL A 97 -12.96 -7.96 -1.88
N LYS A 98 -13.65 -7.15 -1.09
CA LYS A 98 -15.02 -6.69 -1.38
C LYS A 98 -14.92 -5.24 -1.82
N VAL A 99 -15.48 -4.95 -2.99
CA VAL A 99 -15.49 -3.59 -3.56
C VAL A 99 -16.91 -3.04 -3.49
N THR A 100 -17.05 -1.85 -2.94
CA THR A 100 -18.31 -1.09 -2.95
C THR A 100 -18.09 0.26 -3.61
N PRO A 101 -19.09 0.80 -4.34
CA PRO A 101 -19.06 2.20 -4.75
C PRO A 101 -18.85 3.08 -3.52
N ALA A 102 -17.98 4.08 -3.63
CA ALA A 102 -17.69 5.02 -2.54
C ALA A 102 -18.65 6.21 -2.52
#